data_AF-A0A6P6PZR1-F1
#
_entry.id   AF-A0A6P6PZR1-F1
#
_cell.length_a   1.000
_cell.length_b   1.000
_cell.length_c   1.000
_cell.angle_alpha   90.00
_cell.angle_beta   90.00
_cell.angle_gamma   90.00
#
_symmetry.space_group_name_H-M   'P 1'
#
loop_
_entity.id
_entity.type
_entity.pdbx_description
1 polymer ?
#
loop_
_entity_poly.entity_id
_entity_poly.type
_entity_poly.pdbx_seq_one_letter_code
_entity_poly.pdbx_strand_id
1 'polypeptide(L)'
;MELLEEDLTCPICCCLFEDPRVLPCSHSFCKKCLEGILDGNRSPAWRPPFKCPTCRKETVHNGIASLQVNYSLRGIVEKYNRIRVMPTMSLCRVHSGQPLNIFCATDLKLICGFCATTGDHKGHTFCALEEAYEREKLAFEELFRVVEGWRGEEVHSCLESLEGAKRKALERVSRDADRVSEYFEKVLCTLEHKRSEILSDFETLKLAVMQTFDPEINQLRSALEEQQRALSIAESFRSLSDPLTFLQQMQDFREKLRVIQGTPLPSRTDVAVGLRGLQSFDVKEWDRMRLGEVDKLCAPYESSTYLASLPPAAAPRYSRVLWRVVLVVCACFTALNFLPSDCLALSIQDKVVALSGLSLPCPGEIVRWLGFCWKEAEAICTLITELCRNCILDLINTTSDFLS
;
A
#
# COMPACT_ATOMS: atom_id res chain seq x y z
N MET A 1 24.02 -39.93 -45.46
CA MET A 1 23.54 -41.27 -45.06
C MET A 1 22.01 -41.35 -45.17
N GLU A 2 21.29 -40.24 -44.99
CA GLU A 2 19.82 -40.13 -45.13
C GLU A 2 19.28 -40.56 -46.51
N LEU A 3 19.97 -40.21 -47.60
CA LEU A 3 19.57 -40.59 -48.97
C LEU A 3 19.46 -42.10 -49.21
N LEU A 4 20.24 -42.92 -48.47
CA LEU A 4 20.20 -44.39 -48.58
C LEU A 4 19.13 -45.02 -47.68
N GLU A 5 18.65 -44.29 -46.66
CA GLU A 5 17.62 -44.79 -45.76
C GLU A 5 16.27 -44.86 -46.48
N GLU A 6 15.94 -43.85 -47.28
CA GLU A 6 14.72 -43.80 -48.10
C GLU A 6 14.64 -45.01 -49.03
N ASP A 7 15.72 -45.35 -49.73
CA ASP A 7 15.81 -46.50 -50.65
C ASP A 7 15.69 -47.87 -49.95
N LEU A 8 15.91 -47.92 -48.63
CA LEU A 8 15.84 -49.14 -47.81
C LEU A 8 14.57 -49.21 -46.95
N THR A 9 13.63 -48.29 -47.14
CA THR A 9 12.35 -48.27 -46.42
C THR A 9 11.24 -48.95 -47.21
N CYS A 10 10.42 -49.70 -46.49
CA CYS A 10 9.20 -50.28 -47.02
C CYS A 10 8.15 -49.18 -47.22
N PRO A 11 7.55 -49.04 -48.40
CA PRO A 11 6.59 -47.97 -48.69
C PRO A 11 5.24 -48.13 -47.96
N ILE A 12 5.01 -49.23 -47.24
CA ILE A 12 3.78 -49.46 -46.47
C ILE A 12 3.96 -49.03 -45.01
N CYS A 13 5.00 -49.52 -44.33
CA CYS A 13 5.23 -49.17 -42.92
C CYS A 13 6.17 -47.98 -42.73
N CYS A 14 6.81 -47.50 -43.80
CA CYS A 14 7.82 -46.44 -43.76
C CYS A 14 9.00 -46.76 -42.82
N CYS A 15 9.22 -48.03 -42.52
CA CYS A 15 10.35 -48.54 -41.75
C CYS A 15 11.31 -49.29 -42.68
N LEU A 16 12.57 -49.48 -42.24
CA LEU A 16 13.53 -50.36 -42.93
C LEU A 16 12.92 -51.75 -43.19
N PHE A 17 13.22 -52.35 -44.35
CA PHE A 17 12.62 -53.63 -44.73
C PHE A 17 12.91 -54.76 -43.72
N GLU A 18 11.84 -55.32 -43.13
CA GLU A 18 11.86 -56.49 -42.27
C GLU A 18 11.27 -57.69 -43.02
N ASP A 19 12.08 -58.74 -43.24
CA ASP A 19 11.74 -59.91 -44.08
C ASP A 19 11.12 -59.52 -45.44
N PRO A 20 11.87 -58.80 -46.31
CA PRO A 20 11.35 -58.28 -47.56
C PRO A 20 10.92 -59.41 -48.51
N ARG A 21 9.69 -59.33 -49.00
CA ARG A 21 9.12 -60.23 -50.01
C ARG A 21 9.00 -59.51 -51.34
N VAL A 22 9.40 -60.18 -52.42
CA VAL A 22 9.37 -59.64 -53.79
C VAL A 22 8.10 -60.12 -54.49
N LEU A 23 7.34 -59.19 -55.05
CA LEU A 23 6.22 -59.50 -55.93
C LEU A 23 6.72 -59.78 -57.37
N PRO A 24 5.97 -60.49 -58.23
CA PRO A 24 6.34 -60.71 -59.63
C PRO A 24 6.59 -59.41 -60.43
N CYS A 25 6.04 -58.28 -59.97
CA CYS A 25 6.33 -56.95 -60.52
C CYS A 25 7.66 -56.33 -60.04
N SER A 26 8.49 -57.09 -59.32
CA SER A 26 9.79 -56.71 -58.72
C SER A 26 9.77 -55.71 -57.56
N HIS A 27 8.60 -55.20 -57.14
CA HIS A 27 8.51 -54.40 -55.92
C HIS A 27 8.62 -55.27 -54.66
N SER A 28 9.33 -54.76 -53.65
CA SER A 28 9.56 -55.44 -52.38
C SER A 28 8.77 -54.78 -51.25
N PHE A 29 8.27 -55.57 -50.29
CA PHE A 29 7.53 -55.11 -49.11
C PHE A 29 7.84 -56.01 -47.91
N CYS A 30 7.72 -55.52 -46.68
CA CYS A 30 7.86 -56.38 -45.50
C CYS A 30 6.80 -57.48 -45.51
N LYS A 31 7.14 -58.71 -45.10
CA LYS A 31 6.19 -59.82 -44.98
C LYS A 31 4.93 -59.43 -44.21
N LYS A 32 5.10 -58.83 -43.03
CA LYS A 32 3.99 -58.36 -42.18
C LYS A 32 3.10 -57.31 -42.86
N CYS A 33 3.69 -56.44 -43.67
CA CYS A 33 2.93 -55.42 -44.41
C CYS A 33 2.06 -56.04 -45.50
N LEU A 34 2.56 -57.07 -46.20
CA LEU A 34 1.74 -57.82 -47.13
C LEU A 34 0.65 -58.62 -46.40
N GLU A 35 0.95 -59.18 -45.23
CA GLU A 35 -0.02 -59.94 -44.42
C GLU A 35 -1.21 -59.06 -44.01
N GLY A 36 -0.93 -57.85 -43.54
CA GLY A 36 -1.96 -56.87 -43.22
C GLY A 36 -2.86 -56.46 -44.42
N ILE A 37 -2.31 -56.40 -45.64
CA ILE A 37 -3.11 -56.11 -46.84
C ILE A 37 -4.06 -57.27 -47.17
N LEU A 38 -3.59 -58.52 -47.02
CA LEU A 38 -4.41 -59.69 -47.32
C LEU A 38 -5.48 -59.96 -46.25
N ASP A 39 -5.16 -59.72 -44.97
CA ASP A 39 -6.10 -59.92 -43.85
C ASP A 39 -7.25 -58.89 -43.84
N GLY A 40 -7.05 -57.74 -44.47
CA GLY A 40 -8.10 -56.74 -44.69
C GLY A 40 -9.19 -57.17 -45.67
N ASN A 41 -8.95 -58.20 -46.50
CA ASN A 41 -9.87 -58.68 -47.53
C ASN A 41 -10.63 -59.95 -47.05
N ARG A 42 -11.57 -59.77 -46.10
CA ARG A 42 -12.34 -60.87 -45.49
C ARG A 42 -13.37 -61.49 -46.46
N SER A 43 -12.98 -62.55 -47.17
CA SER A 43 -13.91 -63.55 -47.72
C SER A 43 -13.20 -64.91 -47.86
N PRO A 44 -13.58 -65.96 -47.10
CA PRO A 44 -12.79 -67.20 -47.00
C PRO A 44 -12.90 -68.18 -48.18
N ALA A 45 -13.62 -67.84 -49.26
CA ALA A 45 -13.99 -68.81 -50.30
C ALA A 45 -13.24 -68.64 -51.64
N TRP A 46 -12.50 -67.55 -51.84
CA TRP A 46 -11.69 -67.32 -53.03
C TRP A 46 -10.57 -66.33 -52.66
N ARG A 47 -9.30 -66.61 -52.97
CA ARG A 47 -8.20 -65.65 -52.77
C ARG A 47 -8.02 -64.86 -54.08
N PRO A 48 -8.65 -63.68 -54.25
CA PRO A 48 -8.46 -62.89 -55.46
C PRO A 48 -7.01 -62.40 -55.57
N PRO A 49 -6.49 -62.19 -56.79
CA PRO A 49 -5.22 -61.51 -56.97
C PRO A 49 -5.30 -60.10 -56.36
N PHE A 50 -4.32 -59.72 -55.54
CA PHE A 50 -4.24 -58.37 -54.98
C PHE A 50 -3.35 -57.48 -55.86
N LYS A 51 -3.56 -56.17 -55.77
CA LYS A 51 -2.81 -55.18 -56.55
C LYS A 51 -1.59 -54.73 -55.78
N CYS A 52 -0.43 -54.67 -56.44
CA CYS A 52 0.79 -54.13 -55.85
C CYS A 52 0.57 -52.68 -55.36
N PRO A 53 0.90 -52.33 -54.11
CA PRO A 53 0.73 -50.97 -53.60
C PRO A 53 1.47 -49.89 -54.38
N THR A 54 2.61 -50.23 -54.99
CA THR A 54 3.45 -49.29 -55.74
C THR A 54 3.00 -49.14 -57.20
N CYS A 55 2.80 -50.25 -57.93
CA CYS A 55 2.53 -50.19 -59.38
C CYS A 55 1.15 -50.69 -59.80
N ARG A 56 0.31 -51.09 -58.86
CA ARG A 56 -1.08 -51.56 -59.04
C ARG A 56 -1.27 -52.79 -59.95
N LYS A 57 -0.18 -53.41 -60.42
CA LYS A 57 -0.23 -54.69 -61.16
C LYS A 57 -0.82 -55.78 -60.28
N GLU A 58 -1.73 -56.57 -60.87
CA GLU A 58 -2.33 -57.72 -60.20
C GLU A 58 -1.28 -58.80 -59.97
N THR A 59 -1.21 -59.26 -58.72
CA THR A 59 -0.26 -60.27 -58.30
C THR A 59 -1.02 -61.55 -58.03
N VAL A 60 -0.77 -62.57 -58.84
CA VAL A 60 -1.22 -63.94 -58.57
C VAL A 60 -0.30 -64.51 -57.50
N HIS A 61 -0.87 -64.98 -56.39
CA HIS A 61 -0.10 -65.53 -55.27
C HIS A 61 -0.85 -66.70 -54.62
N ASN A 62 -0.11 -67.67 -54.11
CA ASN A 62 -0.64 -68.80 -53.32
C ASN A 62 -0.43 -68.54 -51.83
N GLY A 63 -0.78 -67.32 -51.39
CA GLY A 63 -0.45 -66.78 -50.05
C GLY A 63 0.94 -66.15 -49.96
N ILE A 64 1.20 -65.35 -48.92
CA ILE A 64 2.45 -64.56 -48.79
C ILE A 64 3.66 -65.46 -48.57
N ALA A 65 3.46 -66.62 -47.95
CA ALA A 65 4.52 -67.62 -47.79
C ALA A 65 5.08 -68.13 -49.13
N SER A 66 4.30 -68.02 -50.22
CA SER A 66 4.75 -68.39 -51.59
C SER A 66 5.61 -67.32 -52.27
N LEU A 67 5.66 -66.09 -51.73
CA LEU A 67 6.48 -65.02 -52.28
C LEU A 67 7.94 -65.17 -51.87
N GLN A 68 8.83 -64.99 -52.85
CA GLN A 68 10.27 -65.09 -52.65
C GLN A 68 10.78 -63.98 -51.72
N VAL A 69 11.73 -64.33 -50.84
CA VAL A 69 12.44 -63.37 -49.99
C VAL A 69 13.49 -62.64 -50.83
N ASN A 70 13.57 -61.32 -50.70
CA ASN A 70 14.66 -60.52 -51.23
C ASN A 70 15.89 -60.60 -50.29
N TYR A 71 16.67 -61.68 -50.39
CA TYR A 71 17.84 -61.87 -49.52
C TYR A 71 18.89 -60.77 -49.68
N SER A 72 19.05 -60.21 -50.89
CA SER A 72 19.96 -59.09 -51.15
C SER A 72 19.56 -57.85 -50.38
N LEU A 73 18.28 -57.44 -50.47
CA LEU A 73 17.75 -56.30 -49.74
C LEU A 73 17.83 -56.51 -48.22
N ARG A 74 17.49 -57.72 -47.74
CA ARG A 74 17.66 -58.09 -46.32
C ARG A 74 19.10 -57.92 -45.86
N GLY A 75 20.08 -58.39 -46.65
CA GLY A 75 21.50 -58.26 -46.34
C GLY A 75 22.00 -56.82 -46.37
N ILE A 76 21.47 -55.97 -47.26
CA ILE A 76 21.81 -54.55 -47.32
C ILE A 76 21.26 -53.82 -46.08
N VAL A 77 20.00 -54.06 -45.70
CA VAL A 77 19.40 -53.48 -44.48
C VAL A 77 20.17 -53.91 -43.22
N GLU A 78 20.61 -55.16 -43.14
CA GLU A 78 21.41 -55.64 -42.01
C GLU A 78 22.76 -54.91 -41.91
N LYS A 79 23.47 -54.74 -43.04
CA LYS A 79 24.73 -53.98 -43.08
C LYS A 79 24.53 -52.51 -42.74
N TYR A 80 23.46 -51.89 -43.24
CA TYR A 80 23.10 -50.50 -42.92
C TYR A 80 22.90 -50.31 -41.41
N ASN A 81 22.15 -51.22 -40.76
CA ASN A 81 21.95 -51.18 -39.32
C ASN A 81 23.26 -51.31 -38.53
N ARG A 82 24.22 -52.13 -38.97
CA ARG A 82 25.53 -52.23 -38.30
C ARG A 82 26.34 -50.93 -38.37
N ILE A 83 26.25 -50.21 -39.49
CA ILE A 83 26.95 -48.92 -39.68
C ILE A 83 26.28 -47.83 -38.85
N ARG A 84 24.94 -47.82 -38.78
CA ARG A 84 24.14 -46.85 -38.00
C ARG A 84 24.43 -46.90 -36.49
N VAL A 85 24.82 -48.05 -35.96
CA VAL A 85 25.06 -48.27 -34.52
C VAL A 85 26.48 -47.88 -34.09
N MET A 86 27.39 -47.54 -35.01
CA MET A 86 28.69 -46.99 -34.61
C MET A 86 28.51 -45.58 -34.05
N PRO A 87 29.20 -45.21 -32.94
CA PRO A 87 29.14 -43.86 -32.41
C PRO A 87 29.46 -42.85 -33.50
N THR A 88 28.60 -41.85 -33.68
CA THR A 88 28.86 -40.74 -34.58
C THR A 88 30.08 -39.98 -34.07
N MET A 89 31.25 -40.26 -34.64
CA MET A 89 32.45 -39.48 -34.35
C MET A 89 32.15 -38.02 -34.69
N SER A 90 32.26 -37.15 -33.70
CA SER A 90 32.09 -35.72 -33.89
C SER A 90 33.10 -35.22 -34.91
N LEU A 91 32.68 -34.31 -35.79
CA LEU A 91 33.52 -33.81 -36.86
C LEU A 91 34.30 -32.59 -36.40
N CYS A 92 35.51 -32.45 -36.95
CA CYS A 92 36.34 -31.28 -36.75
C CYS A 92 35.66 -30.06 -37.35
N ARG A 93 35.59 -28.98 -36.56
CA ARG A 93 35.01 -27.70 -37.01
C ARG A 93 35.91 -26.96 -38.01
N VAL A 94 37.22 -27.22 -37.96
CA VAL A 94 38.23 -26.57 -38.81
C VAL A 94 38.43 -27.34 -40.12
N HIS A 95 38.46 -28.67 -40.04
CA HIS A 95 38.71 -29.53 -41.17
C HIS A 95 37.44 -30.31 -41.54
N SER A 96 36.72 -29.82 -42.54
CA SER A 96 35.43 -30.38 -42.96
C SER A 96 35.54 -31.88 -43.29
N GLY A 97 34.59 -32.66 -42.76
CA GLY A 97 34.52 -34.11 -42.97
C GLY A 97 35.56 -34.95 -42.20
N GLN A 98 36.41 -34.32 -41.38
CA GLN A 98 37.44 -35.05 -40.63
C GLN A 98 36.92 -35.44 -39.24
N PRO A 99 37.01 -36.72 -38.83
CA PRO A 99 36.59 -37.15 -37.51
C PRO A 99 37.54 -36.64 -36.42
N LEU A 100 36.98 -36.26 -35.28
CA LEU A 100 37.73 -36.01 -34.05
C LEU A 100 38.03 -37.36 -33.38
N ASN A 101 39.29 -37.77 -33.42
CA ASN A 101 39.73 -39.09 -32.97
C ASN A 101 41.10 -39.10 -32.26
N ILE A 102 41.68 -37.93 -32.00
CA ILE A 102 42.96 -37.78 -31.29
C ILE A 102 42.71 -36.84 -30.11
N PHE A 103 43.23 -37.16 -28.92
CA PHE A 103 43.22 -36.23 -27.79
C PHE A 103 44.57 -35.53 -27.66
N CYS A 104 44.54 -34.19 -27.67
CA CYS A 104 45.71 -33.38 -27.36
C CYS A 104 45.83 -33.20 -25.86
N ALA A 105 46.84 -33.82 -25.25
CA ALA A 105 47.11 -33.75 -23.82
C ALA A 105 47.64 -32.37 -23.38
N THR A 106 48.16 -31.57 -24.31
CA THR A 106 48.65 -30.21 -24.04
C THR A 106 47.47 -29.23 -23.90
N ASP A 107 46.47 -29.33 -24.77
CA ASP A 107 45.33 -28.39 -24.80
C ASP A 107 44.04 -28.95 -24.19
N LEU A 108 44.06 -30.22 -23.76
CA LEU A 108 42.93 -30.97 -23.20
C LEU A 108 41.70 -30.99 -24.11
N LYS A 109 41.91 -31.29 -25.40
CA LYS A 109 40.88 -31.24 -26.45
C LYS A 109 40.94 -32.41 -27.42
N LEU A 110 39.77 -32.82 -27.90
CA LEU A 110 39.63 -33.71 -29.05
C LEU A 110 39.93 -32.95 -30.35
N ILE A 111 40.81 -33.51 -31.17
CA ILE A 111 41.27 -32.97 -32.45
C ILE A 111 41.23 -34.05 -33.54
N CYS A 112 41.34 -33.64 -34.82
CA CYS A 112 41.50 -34.57 -35.95
C CYS A 112 42.98 -34.70 -36.38
N GLY A 113 43.27 -35.64 -37.28
CA GLY A 113 44.63 -35.86 -37.79
C GLY A 113 45.28 -34.65 -38.47
N PHE A 114 44.48 -33.81 -39.15
CA PHE A 114 44.97 -32.57 -39.75
C PHE A 114 45.34 -31.52 -38.70
N CYS A 115 44.53 -31.37 -37.64
CA CYS A 115 44.87 -30.51 -36.51
C CYS A 115 46.21 -30.91 -35.87
N ALA A 116 46.48 -32.22 -35.76
CA ALA A 116 47.70 -32.74 -35.16
C ALA A 116 48.96 -32.53 -36.01
N THR A 117 48.84 -32.54 -37.34
CA THR A 117 49.99 -32.57 -38.27
C THR A 117 50.26 -31.22 -38.94
N THR A 118 49.21 -30.49 -39.29
CA THR A 118 49.29 -29.25 -40.07
C THR A 118 48.63 -28.06 -39.37
N GLY A 119 47.87 -28.30 -38.30
CA GLY A 119 47.18 -27.26 -37.54
C GLY A 119 47.95 -26.76 -36.31
N ASP A 120 47.22 -26.05 -35.45
CA ASP A 120 47.76 -25.36 -34.25
C ASP A 120 48.33 -26.31 -33.19
N HIS A 121 48.05 -27.61 -33.29
CA HIS A 121 48.53 -28.62 -32.34
C HIS A 121 49.83 -29.28 -32.77
N LYS A 122 50.52 -28.72 -33.78
CA LYS A 122 51.80 -29.26 -34.27
C LYS A 122 52.87 -29.19 -33.17
N GLY A 123 53.39 -30.35 -32.80
CA GLY A 123 54.42 -30.48 -31.76
C GLY A 123 53.86 -30.63 -30.34
N HIS A 124 52.54 -30.68 -30.18
CA HIS A 124 51.90 -31.02 -28.91
C HIS A 124 51.95 -32.52 -28.62
N THR A 125 51.77 -32.87 -27.36
CA THR A 125 51.70 -34.27 -26.93
C THR A 125 50.28 -34.81 -27.10
N PHE A 126 50.17 -35.98 -27.70
CA PHE A 126 48.91 -36.71 -27.85
C PHE A 126 48.95 -37.97 -26.99
N CYS A 127 47.80 -38.44 -26.54
CA CYS A 127 47.66 -39.74 -25.87
C CYS A 127 46.51 -40.53 -26.47
N ALA A 128 46.45 -41.82 -26.12
CA ALA A 128 45.32 -42.64 -26.52
C ALA A 128 44.03 -42.08 -25.91
N LEU A 129 42.91 -42.21 -26.64
CA LEU A 129 41.60 -41.73 -26.17
C LEU A 129 41.22 -42.34 -24.82
N GLU A 130 41.50 -43.62 -24.64
CA GLU A 130 41.21 -44.34 -23.38
C GLU A 130 42.02 -43.78 -22.21
N GLU A 131 43.32 -43.51 -22.42
CA GLU A 131 44.19 -42.93 -21.41
C GLU A 131 43.79 -41.49 -21.06
N ALA A 132 43.38 -40.71 -22.07
CA ALA A 132 42.85 -39.37 -21.86
C ALA A 132 41.55 -39.41 -21.04
N TYR A 133 40.65 -40.33 -21.40
CA TYR A 133 39.36 -40.49 -20.74
C TYR A 133 39.53 -40.81 -19.25
N GLU A 134 40.34 -41.82 -18.91
CA GLU A 134 40.56 -42.18 -17.50
C GLU A 134 41.21 -41.04 -16.71
N ARG A 135 42.15 -40.30 -17.31
CA ARG A 135 42.78 -39.14 -16.67
C ARG A 135 41.79 -38.01 -16.40
N GLU A 136 41.03 -37.60 -17.41
CA GLU A 136 40.05 -36.52 -17.29
C GLU A 136 38.90 -36.89 -16.36
N LYS A 137 38.52 -38.17 -16.31
CA LYS A 137 37.52 -38.68 -15.38
C LYS A 137 37.97 -38.56 -13.93
N LEU A 138 39.22 -38.90 -13.63
CA LEU A 138 39.80 -38.70 -12.29
C LEU A 138 39.90 -37.22 -11.93
N ALA A 139 40.32 -36.37 -12.88
CA ALA A 139 40.36 -34.92 -12.66
C ALA A 139 38.96 -34.34 -12.39
N PHE A 140 37.93 -34.85 -13.08
CA PHE A 140 36.55 -34.49 -12.84
C PHE A 140 36.10 -34.83 -11.41
N GLU A 141 36.39 -36.03 -10.91
CA GLU A 141 36.01 -36.44 -9.56
C GLU A 141 36.63 -35.51 -8.49
N GLU A 142 37.87 -35.09 -8.67
CA GLU A 142 38.53 -34.15 -7.75
C GLU A 142 37.91 -32.75 -7.81
N LEU A 143 37.70 -32.22 -9.02
CA LEU A 143 37.03 -30.91 -9.20
C LEU A 143 35.60 -30.94 -8.66
N PHE A 144 34.89 -32.05 -8.85
CA PHE A 144 33.54 -32.24 -8.36
C PHE A 144 33.49 -32.18 -6.83
N ARG A 145 34.43 -32.83 -6.12
CA ARG A 145 34.53 -32.75 -4.65
C ARG A 145 34.75 -31.33 -4.15
N VAL A 146 35.52 -30.51 -4.86
CA VAL A 146 35.73 -29.09 -4.51
C VAL A 146 34.41 -28.32 -4.60
N VAL A 147 33.60 -28.61 -5.62
CA VAL A 147 32.29 -27.98 -5.80
C VAL A 147 31.27 -28.52 -4.79
N GLU A 148 31.28 -29.81 -4.48
CA GLU A 148 30.44 -30.41 -3.45
C GLU A 148 30.74 -29.87 -2.05
N GLY A 149 32.03 -29.66 -1.74
CA GLY A 149 32.49 -29.05 -0.49
C GLY A 149 32.41 -27.52 -0.48
N TRP A 150 31.95 -26.90 -1.57
CA TRP A 150 31.81 -25.45 -1.63
C TRP A 150 30.75 -25.00 -0.61
N ARG A 151 31.07 -23.94 0.14
CA ARG A 151 30.27 -23.42 1.27
C ARG A 151 29.01 -22.70 0.81
N GLY A 152 28.12 -23.40 0.10
CA GLY A 152 26.88 -22.87 -0.44
C GLY A 152 25.93 -22.36 0.64
N GLU A 153 25.84 -23.07 1.77
CA GLU A 153 24.98 -22.69 2.91
C GLU A 153 25.38 -21.34 3.52
N GLU A 154 26.68 -21.03 3.59
CA GLU A 154 27.15 -19.78 4.16
C GLU A 154 26.96 -18.60 3.22
N VAL A 155 27.18 -18.82 1.92
CA VAL A 155 26.87 -17.81 0.90
C VAL A 155 25.37 -17.53 0.89
N HIS A 156 24.54 -18.57 0.99
CA HIS A 156 23.09 -18.45 1.09
C HIS A 156 22.65 -17.71 2.36
N SER A 157 23.19 -18.08 3.52
CA SER A 157 22.91 -17.42 4.80
C SER A 157 23.33 -15.95 4.79
N CYS A 158 24.51 -15.65 4.21
CA CYS A 158 24.98 -14.28 4.05
C CYS A 158 24.05 -13.47 3.12
N LEU A 159 23.60 -14.07 2.01
CA LEU A 159 22.66 -13.46 1.08
C LEU A 159 21.33 -13.13 1.78
N GLU A 160 20.73 -14.09 2.47
CA GLU A 160 19.48 -13.87 3.22
C GLU A 160 19.64 -12.79 4.30
N SER A 161 20.77 -12.79 5.01
CA SER A 161 21.06 -11.78 6.03
C SER A 161 21.17 -10.37 5.44
N LEU A 162 21.88 -10.22 4.31
CA LEU A 162 22.02 -8.95 3.60
C LEU A 162 20.69 -8.46 3.02
N GLU A 163 19.89 -9.35 2.43
CA GLU A 163 18.55 -9.01 1.93
C GLU A 163 17.62 -8.61 3.07
N GLY A 164 17.67 -9.32 4.20
CA GLY A 164 16.94 -8.98 5.42
C GLY A 164 17.37 -7.63 6.00
N ALA A 165 18.68 -7.37 6.05
CA ALA A 165 19.22 -6.10 6.54
C ALA A 165 18.81 -4.93 5.64
N LYS A 166 18.89 -5.09 4.31
CA LYS A 166 18.42 -4.10 3.32
C LYS A 166 16.93 -3.79 3.53
N ARG A 167 16.08 -4.81 3.67
CA ARG A 167 14.64 -4.63 3.89
C ARG A 167 14.36 -3.83 5.15
N LYS A 168 14.97 -4.23 6.28
CA LYS A 168 14.83 -3.52 7.57
C LYS A 168 15.33 -2.08 7.50
N ALA A 169 16.42 -1.81 6.78
CA ALA A 169 16.94 -0.46 6.60
C ALA A 169 15.96 0.41 5.81
N LEU A 170 15.41 -0.10 4.70
CA LEU A 170 14.42 0.62 3.90
C LEU A 170 13.12 0.89 4.66
N GLU A 171 12.63 -0.09 5.43
CA GLU A 171 11.45 0.07 6.30
C GLU A 171 11.66 1.18 7.35
N ARG A 172 12.86 1.26 7.95
CA ARG A 172 13.19 2.33 8.90
C ARG A 172 13.16 3.70 8.23
N VAL A 173 13.79 3.84 7.06
CA VAL A 173 13.80 5.10 6.29
C VAL A 173 12.39 5.53 5.90
N SER A 174 11.56 4.60 5.41
CA SER A 174 10.16 4.88 5.09
C SER A 174 9.39 5.35 6.31
N ARG A 175 9.51 4.63 7.43
CA ARG A 175 8.83 4.99 8.67
C ARG A 175 9.25 6.36 9.20
N ASP A 176 10.53 6.72 9.08
CA ASP A 176 10.99 8.05 9.49
C ASP A 176 10.47 9.14 8.54
N ALA A 177 10.36 8.87 7.24
CA ALA A 177 9.70 9.78 6.29
C ALA A 177 8.21 9.97 6.61
N ASP A 178 7.49 8.89 6.97
CA ASP A 178 6.09 8.95 7.37
C ASP A 178 5.92 9.79 8.65
N ARG A 179 6.80 9.61 9.64
CA ARG A 179 6.81 10.41 10.88
C ARG A 179 7.04 11.90 10.63
N VAL A 180 7.90 12.23 9.66
CA VAL A 180 8.11 13.63 9.25
C VAL A 180 6.83 14.18 8.62
N SER A 181 6.21 13.44 7.70
CA SER A 181 4.95 13.83 7.06
C SER A 181 3.84 14.05 8.09
N GLU A 182 3.64 13.11 9.01
CA GLU A 182 2.63 13.20 10.08
C GLU A 182 2.87 14.43 10.98
N TYR A 183 4.12 14.72 11.31
CA TYR A 183 4.46 15.90 12.11
C TYR A 183 4.08 17.19 11.38
N PHE A 184 4.42 17.31 10.09
CA PHE A 184 4.09 18.50 9.31
C PHE A 184 2.58 18.63 9.05
N GLU A 185 1.87 17.53 8.79
CA GLU A 185 0.42 17.52 8.71
C GLU A 185 -0.22 18.03 10.01
N LYS A 186 0.29 17.60 11.17
CA LYS A 186 -0.17 18.10 12.47
C LYS A 186 0.04 19.62 12.61
N VAL A 187 1.21 20.12 12.23
CA VAL A 187 1.49 21.58 12.26
C VAL A 187 0.55 22.34 11.32
N LEU A 188 0.33 21.83 10.11
CA LEU A 188 -0.61 22.42 9.15
C LEU A 188 -2.03 22.46 9.71
N CYS A 189 -2.52 21.35 10.27
CA CYS A 189 -3.84 21.29 10.92
C CYS A 189 -3.97 22.32 12.06
N THR A 190 -2.94 22.50 12.90
CA THR A 190 -2.96 23.52 13.95
C THR A 190 -3.03 24.93 13.37
N LEU A 191 -2.27 25.23 12.33
CA LEU A 191 -2.31 26.52 11.64
C LEU A 191 -3.68 26.79 11.00
N GLU A 192 -4.27 25.78 10.35
CA GLU A 192 -5.59 25.88 9.73
C GLU A 192 -6.71 26.07 10.76
N HIS A 193 -6.62 25.35 11.89
CA HIS A 193 -7.55 25.53 13.00
C HIS A 193 -7.49 26.97 13.52
N LYS A 194 -6.27 27.48 13.77
CA LYS A 194 -6.09 28.84 14.27
C LYS A 194 -6.53 29.92 13.27
N ARG A 195 -6.28 29.71 11.98
CA ARG A 195 -6.82 30.55 10.91
C ARG A 195 -8.34 30.60 10.97
N SER A 196 -8.99 29.45 11.12
CA SER A 196 -10.45 29.33 11.16
C SER A 196 -11.03 30.02 12.40
N GLU A 197 -10.37 29.89 13.55
CA GLU A 197 -10.72 30.58 14.79
C GLU A 197 -10.71 32.10 14.60
N ILE A 198 -9.60 32.66 14.10
CA ILE A 198 -9.47 34.11 13.88
C ILE A 198 -10.49 34.63 12.86
N LEU A 199 -10.82 33.84 11.82
CA LEU A 199 -11.86 34.24 10.86
C LEU A 199 -13.26 34.22 11.49
N SER A 200 -13.55 33.27 12.39
CA SER A 200 -14.80 33.22 13.14
C SER A 200 -14.96 34.43 14.06
N ASP A 201 -13.86 34.89 14.67
CA ASP A 201 -13.80 36.13 15.45
C ASP A 201 -14.18 37.36 14.62
N PHE A 202 -13.70 37.44 13.37
CA PHE A 202 -14.09 38.53 12.46
C PHE A 202 -15.58 38.49 12.08
N GLU A 203 -16.16 37.31 11.85
CA GLU A 203 -17.60 37.19 11.58
C GLU A 203 -18.45 37.57 12.80
N THR A 204 -18.02 37.21 14.01
CA THR A 204 -18.71 37.65 15.25
C THR A 204 -18.60 39.16 15.45
N LEU A 205 -17.44 39.76 15.17
CA LEU A 205 -17.29 41.21 15.18
C LEU A 205 -18.22 41.90 14.16
N LYS A 206 -18.31 41.37 12.94
CA LYS A 206 -19.23 41.87 11.91
C LYS A 206 -20.68 41.83 12.38
N LEU A 207 -21.10 40.74 13.02
CA LEU A 207 -22.44 40.63 13.60
C LEU A 207 -22.67 41.67 14.71
N ALA A 208 -21.69 41.89 15.59
CA ALA A 208 -21.79 42.90 16.65
C ALA A 208 -21.92 44.33 16.08
N VAL A 209 -21.20 44.63 15.00
CA VAL A 209 -21.34 45.89 14.26
C VAL A 209 -22.77 46.02 13.72
N MET A 210 -23.27 45.01 13.00
CA MET A 210 -24.64 45.03 12.47
C MET A 210 -25.67 45.24 13.58
N GLN A 211 -25.56 44.53 14.70
CA GLN A 211 -26.47 44.67 15.85
C GLN A 211 -26.45 46.05 16.50
N THR A 212 -25.34 46.78 16.40
CA THR A 212 -25.22 48.15 16.93
C THR A 212 -25.78 49.18 15.96
N PHE A 213 -25.42 49.09 14.68
CA PHE A 213 -25.74 50.13 13.69
C PHE A 213 -27.09 49.94 13.00
N ASP A 214 -27.52 48.71 12.69
CA ASP A 214 -28.78 48.46 11.98
C ASP A 214 -30.02 49.02 12.71
N PRO A 215 -30.18 48.87 14.05
CA PRO A 215 -31.36 49.43 14.72
C PRO A 215 -31.37 50.97 14.68
N GLU A 216 -30.21 51.63 14.85
CA GLU A 216 -30.12 53.08 14.75
C GLU A 216 -30.43 53.58 13.33
N ILE A 217 -29.88 52.91 12.31
CA ILE A 217 -30.15 53.20 10.90
C ILE A 217 -31.65 53.04 10.60
N ASN A 218 -32.26 51.95 11.08
CA ASN A 218 -33.69 51.69 10.86
C ASN A 218 -34.56 52.72 11.59
N GLN A 219 -34.22 53.12 12.81
CA GLN A 219 -34.92 54.17 13.54
C GLN A 219 -34.88 55.50 12.78
N LEU A 220 -33.71 55.90 12.26
CA LEU A 220 -33.56 57.12 11.46
C LEU A 220 -34.34 57.03 10.14
N ARG A 221 -34.33 55.88 9.47
CA ARG A 221 -35.14 55.64 8.25
C ARG A 221 -36.63 55.80 8.53
N SER A 222 -37.14 55.17 9.59
CA SER A 222 -38.56 55.27 9.96
C SER A 222 -38.96 56.70 10.36
N ALA A 223 -38.09 57.44 11.05
CA ALA A 223 -38.34 58.84 11.38
C ALA A 223 -38.43 59.71 10.12
N LEU A 224 -37.54 59.50 9.14
CA LEU A 224 -37.57 60.20 7.86
C LEU A 224 -38.84 59.88 7.05
N GLU A 225 -39.29 58.62 7.07
CA GLU A 225 -40.54 58.20 6.43
C GLU A 225 -41.78 58.84 7.07
N GLU A 226 -41.83 58.96 8.41
CA GLU A 226 -42.94 59.64 9.09
C GLU A 226 -42.92 61.15 8.79
N GLN A 227 -41.74 61.79 8.77
CA GLN A 227 -41.60 63.18 8.35
C GLN A 227 -42.12 63.38 6.93
N GLN A 228 -41.76 62.52 5.98
CA GLN A 228 -42.21 62.61 4.60
C GLN A 228 -43.74 62.45 4.48
N ARG A 229 -44.32 61.52 5.25
CA ARG A 229 -45.78 61.34 5.32
C ARG A 229 -46.47 62.57 5.89
N ALA A 230 -45.93 63.18 6.95
CA ALA A 230 -46.47 64.41 7.51
C ALA A 230 -46.38 65.59 6.52
N LEU A 231 -45.29 65.71 5.76
CA LEU A 231 -45.16 66.71 4.69
C LEU A 231 -46.18 66.50 3.57
N SER A 232 -46.39 65.26 3.12
CA SER A 232 -47.39 64.95 2.09
C SER A 232 -48.82 65.33 2.54
N ILE A 233 -49.17 65.04 3.79
CA ILE A 233 -50.44 65.50 4.37
C ILE A 233 -50.47 67.03 4.42
N ALA A 234 -49.38 67.66 4.86
CA ALA A 234 -49.26 69.11 4.92
C ALA A 234 -49.49 69.79 3.54
N GLU A 235 -48.98 69.19 2.47
CA GLU A 235 -49.14 69.65 1.10
C GLU A 235 -50.58 69.51 0.62
N SER A 236 -51.25 68.40 0.96
CA SER A 236 -52.66 68.18 0.60
C SER A 236 -53.62 69.24 1.18
N PHE A 237 -53.28 69.85 2.33
CA PHE A 237 -54.06 70.98 2.89
C PHE A 237 -54.11 72.20 2.00
N ARG A 238 -53.04 72.48 1.25
CA ARG A 238 -52.98 73.70 0.42
C ARG A 238 -54.04 73.73 -0.67
N SER A 239 -54.58 72.56 -1.03
CA SER A 239 -55.58 72.38 -2.09
C SER A 239 -57.03 72.23 -1.61
N LEU A 240 -57.32 72.31 -0.31
CA LEU A 240 -58.67 72.04 0.22
C LEU A 240 -59.52 73.30 0.37
N SER A 241 -60.73 73.26 -0.16
CA SER A 241 -61.72 74.35 -0.10
C SER A 241 -62.88 74.09 0.88
N ASP A 242 -63.08 72.84 1.32
CA ASP A 242 -64.17 72.44 2.23
C ASP A 242 -63.77 72.59 3.72
N PRO A 243 -64.48 73.41 4.52
CA PRO A 243 -64.10 73.68 5.91
C PRO A 243 -64.15 72.47 6.85
N LEU A 244 -65.09 71.53 6.66
CA LEU A 244 -65.26 70.39 7.58
C LEU A 244 -64.16 69.35 7.37
N THR A 245 -63.85 69.04 6.11
CA THR A 245 -62.74 68.15 5.73
C THR A 245 -61.39 68.71 6.17
N PHE A 246 -61.20 70.03 6.06
CA PHE A 246 -59.98 70.70 6.53
C PHE A 246 -59.77 70.53 8.03
N LEU A 247 -60.81 70.75 8.85
CA LEU A 247 -60.70 70.65 10.30
C LEU A 247 -60.40 69.22 10.78
N GLN A 248 -60.99 68.20 10.13
CA GLN A 248 -60.71 66.80 10.44
C GLN A 248 -59.25 66.43 10.12
N GLN A 249 -58.77 66.73 8.91
CA GLN A 249 -57.41 66.41 8.51
C GLN A 249 -56.36 67.22 9.30
N MET A 250 -56.66 68.45 9.70
CA MET A 250 -55.79 69.28 10.54
C MET A 250 -55.58 68.67 11.93
N GLN A 251 -56.57 67.97 12.46
CA GLN A 251 -56.44 67.21 13.71
C GLN A 251 -55.46 66.04 13.53
N ASP A 252 -55.61 65.28 12.44
CA ASP A 252 -54.72 64.16 12.12
C ASP A 252 -53.27 64.61 11.89
N PHE A 253 -53.07 65.76 11.23
CA PHE A 253 -51.73 66.34 11.06
C PHE A 253 -51.09 66.78 12.37
N ARG A 254 -51.87 67.42 13.27
CA ARG A 254 -51.37 67.78 14.61
C ARG A 254 -50.98 66.56 15.43
N GLU A 255 -51.72 65.48 15.31
CA GLU A 255 -51.41 64.21 15.99
C GLU A 255 -50.12 63.59 15.44
N LYS A 256 -49.98 63.51 14.11
CA LYS A 256 -48.73 63.05 13.46
C LYS A 256 -47.52 63.92 13.78
N LEU A 257 -47.70 65.24 13.81
CA LEU A 257 -46.62 66.17 14.16
C LEU A 257 -46.17 65.99 15.62
N ARG A 258 -47.11 65.72 16.54
CA ARG A 258 -46.77 65.38 17.94
C ARG A 258 -45.98 64.08 18.04
N VAL A 259 -46.32 63.06 17.25
CA VAL A 259 -45.57 61.79 17.23
C VAL A 259 -44.14 62.00 16.73
N ILE A 260 -43.94 62.79 15.68
CA ILE A 260 -42.60 63.13 15.16
C ILE A 260 -41.80 63.91 16.21
N GLN A 261 -42.39 64.94 16.82
CA GLN A 261 -41.73 65.78 17.83
C GLN A 261 -41.42 65.02 19.13
N GLY A 262 -42.21 64.00 19.46
CA GLY A 262 -42.03 63.17 20.64
C GLY A 262 -41.08 61.99 20.46
N THR A 263 -40.66 61.66 19.22
CA THR A 263 -39.76 60.53 18.96
C THR A 263 -38.31 60.96 19.20
N PRO A 264 -37.61 60.41 20.22
CA PRO A 264 -36.22 60.75 20.45
C PRO A 264 -35.35 60.19 19.32
N LEU A 265 -34.47 61.02 18.77
CA LEU A 265 -33.48 60.59 17.77
C LEU A 265 -32.18 60.13 18.45
N PRO A 266 -31.50 59.11 17.91
CA PRO A 266 -30.20 58.69 18.42
C PRO A 266 -29.18 59.84 18.29
N SER A 267 -28.36 60.04 19.33
CA SER A 267 -27.38 61.14 19.36
C SER A 267 -26.13 60.79 18.53
N ARG A 268 -25.58 61.75 17.77
CA ARG A 268 -24.35 61.56 16.95
C ARG A 268 -23.15 61.10 17.79
N THR A 269 -23.17 61.37 19.09
CA THR A 269 -22.11 61.02 20.04
C THR A 269 -22.13 59.54 20.41
N ASP A 270 -23.32 58.92 20.50
CA ASP A 270 -23.47 57.48 20.81
C ASP A 270 -22.97 56.60 19.66
N VAL A 271 -23.29 57.00 18.42
CA VAL A 271 -22.86 56.31 17.19
C VAL A 271 -21.32 56.29 17.04
N ALA A 272 -20.65 57.38 17.45
CA ALA A 272 -19.20 57.52 17.37
C ALA A 272 -18.44 56.75 18.47
N VAL A 273 -19.11 56.36 19.56
CA VAL A 273 -18.52 55.52 20.60
C VAL A 273 -18.37 54.07 20.12
N GLY A 274 -19.31 53.55 19.33
CA GLY A 274 -19.21 52.20 18.73
C GLY A 274 -18.06 52.03 17.71
N LEU A 275 -17.68 53.11 17.01
CA LEU A 275 -16.62 53.10 15.99
C LEU A 275 -15.20 53.20 16.55
N ARG A 276 -15.02 53.68 17.79
CA ARG A 276 -13.69 53.99 18.34
C ARG A 276 -12.81 52.75 18.60
N GLY A 277 -13.39 51.54 18.58
CA GLY A 277 -12.68 50.28 18.78
C GLY A 277 -12.27 49.54 17.49
N LEU A 278 -12.78 49.95 16.32
CA LEU A 278 -12.50 49.29 15.04
C LEU A 278 -11.26 49.91 14.37
N GLN A 279 -10.08 49.69 14.95
CA GLN A 279 -8.83 49.99 14.23
C GLN A 279 -8.55 48.92 13.17
N SER A 280 -7.86 49.31 12.09
CA SER A 280 -7.44 48.38 11.04
C SER A 280 -6.50 47.32 11.60
N PHE A 281 -6.81 46.04 11.36
CA PHE A 281 -5.94 44.95 11.76
C PHE A 281 -4.73 44.84 10.83
N ASP A 282 -3.51 44.97 11.37
CA ASP A 282 -2.26 44.78 10.62
C ASP A 282 -1.63 43.44 10.99
N VAL A 283 -1.38 42.62 9.96
CA VAL A 283 -0.78 41.28 10.09
C VAL A 283 0.75 41.30 10.00
N LYS A 284 1.39 42.45 9.76
CA LYS A 284 2.86 42.56 9.65
C LYS A 284 3.62 42.09 10.89
N GLU A 285 3.01 42.22 12.07
CA GLU A 285 3.62 41.72 13.31
C GLU A 285 3.68 40.19 13.35
N TRP A 286 2.92 39.50 12.49
CA TRP A 286 2.92 38.04 12.39
C TRP A 286 4.11 37.51 11.57
N ASP A 287 4.71 38.35 10.71
CA ASP A 287 5.88 37.97 9.90
C ASP A 287 7.09 37.59 10.76
N ARG A 288 7.13 38.05 12.02
CA ARG A 288 8.20 37.76 12.99
C ARG A 288 7.86 36.63 13.95
N MET A 289 6.67 36.06 13.86
CA MET A 289 6.15 35.09 14.83
C MET A 289 6.71 33.69 14.59
N ARG A 290 7.07 32.99 15.68
CA ARG A 290 7.52 31.60 15.61
C ARG A 290 6.32 30.65 15.60
N LEU A 291 6.46 29.50 14.95
CA LEU A 291 5.40 28.46 14.91
C LEU A 291 4.93 28.01 16.30
N GLY A 292 5.82 27.99 17.31
CA GLY A 292 5.45 27.67 18.69
C GLY A 292 4.65 28.76 19.42
N GLU A 293 4.39 29.89 18.76
CA GLU A 293 3.65 31.03 19.31
C GLU A 293 2.31 31.27 18.59
N VAL A 294 1.95 30.41 17.63
CA VAL A 294 0.70 30.48 16.87
C VAL A 294 -0.52 30.49 17.79
N ASP A 295 -0.48 29.76 18.90
CA ASP A 295 -1.57 29.74 19.88
C ASP A 295 -1.81 31.11 20.55
N LYS A 296 -0.82 32.01 20.51
CA LYS A 296 -0.91 33.38 21.05
C LYS A 296 -1.51 34.36 20.04
N LEU A 297 -1.78 33.94 18.80
CA LEU A 297 -2.51 34.77 17.84
C LEU A 297 -3.93 34.98 18.37
N CYS A 298 -4.35 36.23 18.41
CA CYS A 298 -5.72 36.59 18.76
C CYS A 298 -6.21 37.65 17.77
N ALA A 299 -7.52 37.75 17.61
CA ALA A 299 -8.12 38.90 16.97
C ALA A 299 -7.74 40.20 17.76
N PRO A 300 -7.61 41.35 17.08
CA PRO A 300 -7.07 42.58 17.67
C PRO A 300 -7.83 43.11 18.88
N TYR A 301 -9.09 42.69 19.05
CA TYR A 301 -9.96 43.19 20.10
C TYR A 301 -9.87 42.40 21.41
N GLU A 302 -9.17 41.25 21.45
CA GLU A 302 -8.92 40.53 22.71
C GLU A 302 -7.75 41.11 23.51
N SER A 303 -6.81 41.78 22.85
CA SER A 303 -5.60 42.34 23.49
C SER A 303 -5.88 43.65 24.25
N SER A 304 -7.06 44.23 24.09
CA SER A 304 -7.42 45.51 24.68
C SER A 304 -8.78 45.43 25.36
N THR A 305 -8.82 45.95 26.58
CA THR A 305 -9.95 46.00 27.51
C THR A 305 -11.18 46.71 26.94
N TYR A 306 -11.90 46.08 26.01
CA TYR A 306 -13.06 46.66 25.32
C TYR A 306 -14.42 46.04 25.70
N LEU A 307 -14.44 44.94 26.46
CA LEU A 307 -15.68 44.32 26.96
C LEU A 307 -16.03 44.73 28.40
N ALA A 308 -15.76 45.96 28.81
CA ALA A 308 -16.20 46.47 30.12
C ALA A 308 -17.63 47.05 30.11
N SER A 309 -18.27 47.19 28.94
CA SER A 309 -19.56 47.89 28.80
C SER A 309 -20.70 47.07 28.19
N LEU A 310 -20.56 45.75 28.05
CA LEU A 310 -21.67 44.84 27.71
C LEU A 310 -22.13 44.07 28.96
N PRO A 311 -23.45 43.93 29.23
CA PRO A 311 -23.91 43.13 30.35
C PRO A 311 -23.49 41.67 30.12
N PRO A 312 -22.86 40.99 31.11
CA PRO A 312 -22.41 39.63 30.91
C PRO A 312 -23.63 38.71 30.80
N ALA A 313 -23.82 38.10 29.63
CA ALA A 313 -24.62 36.89 29.53
C ALA A 313 -23.90 35.81 30.34
N ALA A 314 -24.60 35.27 31.35
CA ALA A 314 -24.08 34.28 32.27
C ALA A 314 -23.64 32.99 31.53
N ALA A 315 -22.35 32.85 31.24
CA ALA A 315 -21.77 31.58 30.83
C ALA A 315 -21.57 30.69 32.08
N PRO A 316 -21.98 29.40 32.05
CA PRO A 316 -21.97 28.57 33.24
C PRO A 316 -20.53 28.16 33.60
N ARG A 317 -20.11 28.49 34.83
CA ARG A 317 -18.81 28.14 35.43
C ARG A 317 -18.54 26.63 35.56
N TYR A 318 -19.46 25.77 35.13
CA TYR A 318 -19.39 24.31 35.24
C TYR A 318 -18.45 23.64 34.23
N SER A 319 -18.13 24.27 33.09
CA SER A 319 -17.32 23.64 32.04
C SER A 319 -15.84 23.47 32.43
N ARG A 320 -15.25 24.43 33.16
CA ARG A 320 -13.82 24.39 33.53
C ARG A 320 -13.50 23.42 34.66
N VAL A 321 -14.47 23.16 35.56
CA VAL A 321 -14.30 22.21 36.67
C VAL A 321 -14.41 20.78 36.14
N LEU A 322 -15.38 20.51 35.26
CA LEU A 322 -15.54 19.20 34.62
C LEU A 322 -14.29 18.81 33.80
N TRP A 323 -13.73 19.74 33.03
CA TRP A 323 -12.50 19.49 32.26
C TRP A 323 -11.29 19.18 33.14
N ARG A 324 -11.18 19.85 34.30
CA ARG A 324 -10.10 19.58 35.26
C ARG A 324 -10.27 18.23 35.95
N VAL A 325 -11.48 17.82 36.26
CA VAL A 325 -11.77 16.48 36.82
C VAL A 325 -11.46 15.39 35.80
N VAL A 326 -11.83 15.57 34.53
CA VAL A 326 -11.53 14.61 33.45
C VAL A 326 -10.02 14.45 33.23
N LEU A 327 -9.27 15.56 33.24
CA LEU A 327 -7.82 15.53 33.09
C LEU A 327 -7.12 14.80 34.25
N VAL A 328 -7.58 15.00 35.49
CA VAL A 328 -7.03 14.32 36.66
C VAL A 328 -7.35 12.82 36.64
N VAL A 329 -8.57 12.44 36.25
CA VAL A 329 -8.95 11.02 36.11
C VAL A 329 -8.14 10.32 35.01
N CYS A 330 -7.92 10.98 33.87
CA CYS A 330 -7.06 10.44 32.82
C CYS A 330 -5.59 10.27 33.26
N ALA A 331 -5.05 11.23 34.02
CA ALA A 331 -3.68 11.15 34.54
C ALA A 331 -3.50 10.04 35.59
N CYS A 332 -4.52 9.79 36.42
CA CYS A 332 -4.50 8.66 37.36
C CYS A 332 -4.61 7.30 36.65
N PHE A 333 -5.42 7.22 35.58
CA PHE A 333 -5.59 5.98 34.81
C PHE A 333 -4.33 5.61 34.02
N THR A 334 -3.60 6.58 33.47
CA THR A 334 -2.32 6.32 32.80
C THR A 334 -1.25 5.90 33.80
N ALA A 335 -1.21 6.49 35.00
CA ALA A 335 -0.28 6.08 36.05
C ALA A 335 -0.50 4.63 36.54
N LEU A 336 -1.75 4.15 36.63
CA LEU A 336 -2.06 2.77 37.01
C LEU A 336 -1.60 1.72 35.99
N ASN A 337 -1.44 2.08 34.71
CA ASN A 337 -1.02 1.15 33.65
C ASN A 337 0.51 0.92 33.60
N PHE A 338 1.30 1.66 34.40
CA PHE A 338 2.77 1.56 34.45
C PHE A 338 3.30 0.86 35.72
N LEU A 339 2.43 0.37 36.61
CA LEU A 339 2.82 -0.38 37.80
C LEU A 339 2.77 -1.90 37.55
N PRO A 340 3.77 -2.67 38.01
CA PRO A 340 3.76 -4.13 37.87
C PRO A 340 2.62 -4.77 38.68
N SER A 341 1.96 -5.74 38.05
CA SER A 341 0.67 -6.34 38.43
C SER A 341 0.62 -6.97 39.83
N ASP A 342 1.77 -7.35 40.40
CA ASP A 342 1.83 -8.19 41.59
C ASP A 342 1.83 -7.42 42.93
N CYS A 343 1.96 -6.08 42.92
CA CYS A 343 1.88 -5.24 44.14
C CYS A 343 0.50 -4.58 44.37
N LEU A 344 -0.34 -4.46 43.33
CA LEU A 344 -1.59 -3.70 43.39
C LEU A 344 -2.78 -4.49 43.99
N ALA A 345 -2.70 -5.82 44.00
CA ALA A 345 -3.85 -6.70 44.17
C ALA A 345 -4.44 -6.76 45.60
N LEU A 346 -3.67 -6.41 46.65
CA LEU A 346 -4.11 -6.57 48.05
C LEU A 346 -4.46 -5.26 48.76
N SER A 347 -3.87 -4.12 48.40
CA SER A 347 -4.09 -2.85 49.14
C SER A 347 -5.19 -1.96 48.52
N ILE A 348 -5.39 -2.03 47.21
CA ILE A 348 -6.38 -1.20 46.50
C ILE A 348 -7.77 -1.84 46.52
N GLN A 349 -7.85 -3.17 46.51
CA GLN A 349 -9.11 -3.92 46.48
C GLN A 349 -10.02 -3.57 47.67
N ASP A 350 -9.48 -3.51 48.89
CA ASP A 350 -10.27 -3.22 50.10
C ASP A 350 -10.82 -1.78 50.12
N LYS A 351 -10.08 -0.81 49.58
CA LYS A 351 -10.51 0.59 49.50
C LYS A 351 -11.48 0.86 48.33
N VAL A 352 -11.33 0.14 47.22
CA VAL A 352 -12.24 0.24 46.07
C VAL A 352 -13.60 -0.42 46.38
N VAL A 353 -13.62 -1.49 47.18
CA VAL A 353 -14.87 -2.10 47.68
C VAL A 353 -15.64 -1.16 48.62
N ALA A 354 -14.95 -0.32 49.40
CA ALA A 354 -15.61 0.69 50.23
C ALA A 354 -16.31 1.80 49.41
N LEU A 355 -15.83 2.10 48.20
CA LEU A 355 -16.43 3.07 47.29
C LEU A 355 -17.59 2.49 46.47
N SER A 356 -17.58 1.18 46.18
CA SER A 356 -18.64 0.53 45.39
C SER A 356 -19.92 0.20 46.19
N GLY A 357 -19.86 0.26 47.52
CA GLY A 357 -20.99 -0.01 48.42
C GLY A 357 -21.91 1.20 48.73
N LEU A 358 -21.65 2.39 48.19
CA LEU A 358 -22.38 3.61 48.56
C LEU A 358 -23.56 3.90 47.60
N SER A 359 -24.78 3.88 48.14
CA SER A 359 -25.99 4.34 47.43
C SER A 359 -26.05 5.87 47.31
N LEU A 360 -26.64 6.38 46.23
CA LEU A 360 -26.78 7.82 45.95
C LEU A 360 -27.56 8.54 47.07
N PRO A 361 -27.04 9.64 47.64
CA PRO A 361 -27.78 10.42 48.64
C PRO A 361 -28.66 11.50 47.99
N CYS A 362 -29.69 11.93 48.73
CA CYS A 362 -30.62 12.99 48.33
C CYS A 362 -29.92 14.34 48.04
N PRO A 363 -30.54 15.25 47.26
CA PRO A 363 -29.88 16.43 46.68
C PRO A 363 -29.18 17.39 47.66
N GLY A 364 -29.56 17.39 48.94
CA GLY A 364 -28.97 18.24 49.98
C GLY A 364 -27.61 17.75 50.53
N GLU A 365 -27.24 16.50 50.29
CA GLU A 365 -26.02 15.89 50.87
C GLU A 365 -24.90 15.65 49.84
N ILE A 366 -25.14 15.98 48.57
CA ILE A 366 -24.21 15.76 47.44
C ILE A 366 -22.87 16.45 47.69
N VAL A 367 -22.84 17.64 48.28
CA VAL A 367 -21.59 18.37 48.55
C VAL A 367 -20.74 17.67 49.63
N ARG A 368 -21.37 17.09 50.65
CA ARG A 368 -20.68 16.30 51.68
C ARG A 368 -20.21 14.96 51.12
N TRP A 369 -21.02 14.34 50.27
CA TRP A 369 -20.68 13.09 49.58
C TRP A 369 -19.49 13.28 48.62
N LEU A 370 -19.51 14.34 47.80
CA LEU A 370 -18.37 14.71 46.94
C LEU A 370 -17.12 15.05 47.75
N GLY A 371 -17.27 15.71 48.91
CA GLY A 371 -16.16 15.97 49.83
C GLY A 371 -15.55 14.71 50.44
N PHE A 372 -16.37 13.69 50.74
CA PHE A 372 -15.90 12.38 51.22
C PHE A 372 -15.18 11.60 50.10
N CYS A 373 -15.78 11.54 48.90
CA CYS A 373 -15.14 10.91 47.74
C CYS A 373 -13.82 11.59 47.35
N TRP A 374 -13.75 12.92 47.48
CA TRP A 374 -12.50 13.67 47.24
C TRP A 374 -11.40 13.29 48.24
N LYS A 375 -11.73 13.21 49.54
CA LYS A 375 -10.76 12.83 50.57
C LYS A 375 -10.25 11.40 50.40
N GLU A 376 -11.11 10.45 50.02
CA GLU A 376 -10.65 9.08 49.76
C GLU A 376 -9.88 8.96 48.45
N ALA A 377 -10.24 9.72 47.42
CA ALA A 377 -9.44 9.81 46.21
C ALA A 377 -8.04 10.39 46.49
N GLU A 378 -7.94 11.41 47.35
CA GLU A 378 -6.67 12.00 47.79
C GLU A 378 -5.84 11.00 48.62
N ALA A 379 -6.47 10.21 49.50
CA ALA A 379 -5.81 9.16 50.26
C ALA A 379 -5.30 8.00 49.39
N ILE A 380 -6.02 7.65 48.32
CA ILE A 380 -5.59 6.64 47.35
C ILE A 380 -4.44 7.18 46.48
N CYS A 381 -4.54 8.44 46.04
CA CYS A 381 -3.48 9.07 45.24
C CYS A 381 -2.17 9.17 46.03
N THR A 382 -2.22 9.60 47.29
CA THR A 382 -1.03 9.66 48.17
C THR A 382 -0.38 8.29 48.36
N LEU A 383 -1.18 7.24 48.59
CA LEU A 383 -0.70 5.87 48.71
C LEU A 383 0.01 5.37 47.43
N ILE A 384 -0.58 5.65 46.26
CA ILE A 384 0.02 5.29 44.96
C ILE A 384 1.33 6.07 44.74
N THR A 385 1.37 7.34 45.12
CA THR A 385 2.57 8.17 44.96
C THR A 385 3.71 7.64 45.84
N GLU A 386 3.40 7.17 47.05
CA GLU A 386 4.37 6.59 47.98
C GLU A 386 4.87 5.21 47.51
N LEU A 387 3.99 4.38 46.96
CA LEU A 387 4.36 3.11 46.30
C LEU A 387 5.28 3.35 45.10
N CYS A 388 4.94 4.29 44.22
CA CYS A 388 5.78 4.66 43.07
C CYS A 388 7.15 5.16 43.51
N ARG A 389 7.20 6.00 44.55
CA ARG A 389 8.46 6.51 45.10
C ARG A 389 9.33 5.37 45.64
N ASN A 390 8.73 4.41 46.35
CA ASN A 390 9.45 3.25 46.87
C ASN A 390 9.96 2.34 45.75
N CYS A 391 9.16 2.07 44.72
CA CYS A 391 9.61 1.29 43.55
C CYS A 391 10.76 1.96 42.80
N ILE A 392 10.72 3.29 42.65
CA ILE A 392 11.82 4.05 42.01
C ILE A 392 13.09 3.97 42.86
N LEU A 393 12.97 4.11 44.19
CA LEU A 393 14.12 3.98 45.10
C LEU A 393 14.71 2.56 45.08
N ASP A 394 13.87 1.53 45.00
CA ASP A 394 14.32 0.14 44.90
C ASP A 394 15.01 -0.14 43.56
N LEU A 395 14.51 0.44 42.46
CA LEU A 395 15.13 0.36 41.14
C LEU A 395 16.49 1.09 41.10
N ILE A 396 16.60 2.23 41.78
CA ILE A 396 17.86 2.98 41.91
C ILE A 396 18.87 2.21 42.76
N ASN A 397 18.44 1.58 43.86
CA ASN A 397 19.32 0.80 44.72
C ASN A 397 19.80 -0.48 44.02
N THR A 398 18.91 -1.21 43.34
CA THR A 398 19.28 -2.41 42.57
C THR A 398 20.18 -2.10 41.36
N THR A 399 20.02 -0.94 40.73
CA THR A 399 20.95 -0.50 39.67
C THR A 399 22.28 0.00 40.22
N SER A 400 22.31 0.55 41.43
CA SER A 400 23.54 0.88 42.15
C SER A 400 24.33 -0.36 42.54
N ASP A 401 23.66 -1.40 43.06
CA ASP A 401 24.29 -2.69 43.43
C ASP A 401 24.77 -3.49 42.22
N PHE A 402 24.21 -3.25 41.03
CA PHE A 402 24.65 -3.86 39.77
C PHE A 402 25.89 -3.18 39.16
N LEU A 403 26.19 -1.95 39.59
CA LEU A 403 27.31 -1.13 39.09
C LEU A 403 28.52 -1.07 40.04
N SER A 404 28.38 -1.59 41.27
CA SER A 404 29.45 -1.80 42.25
C SER A 404 29.96 -3.23 42.23
#